data_AF-X1QFY0-F1
#
_entry.id   AF-X1QFY0-F1
#
_cell.length_a   1.000
_cell.length_b   1.000
_cell.length_c   1.000
_cell.angle_alpha   90.00
_cell.angle_beta   90.00
_cell.angle_gamma   90.00
#
_symmetry.space_group_name_H-M   'P 1'
#
loop_
_entity.id
_entity.type
_entity.pdbx_description
1 polymer ?
#
loop_
_entity_poly.entity_id
_entity_poly.type
_entity_poly.pdbx_seq_one_letter_code
_entity_poly.pdbx_strand_id
1 'polypeptide(L)'
;MGAKSRKELITDVEGVLNALLAGKLTVGQAKRKLAALNIKRIGDLARLDVERIHRIGIPEVVLAEGKNPETVAKAAVALASTSGYSLVTRASKEHLKLIQKELRKDFEVEHNSKARTVVVRKKNHLFPTRGKIGVLAAGTADVPVAEEAAVSAEVMGCEVLKAYDVGVAGIHRLFEPLKHMVEQGVAA
;
A
#
# COMPACT_ATOMS: atom_id res chain seq x y z
N MET A 1 -37.90 -9.93 31.04
CA MET A 1 -37.29 -9.03 30.04
C MET A 1 -35.83 -8.84 30.45
N GLY A 2 -34.81 -9.51 29.93
CA GLY A 2 -34.47 -9.73 28.52
C GLY A 2 -33.08 -9.10 28.27
N ALA A 3 -32.05 -9.54 29.01
CA ALA A 3 -30.69 -9.03 28.87
C ALA A 3 -30.11 -9.50 27.53
N LYS A 4 -29.96 -8.58 26.57
CA LYS A 4 -29.31 -8.82 25.28
C LYS A 4 -27.83 -9.11 25.52
N SER A 5 -27.47 -10.39 25.54
CA SER A 5 -26.09 -10.87 25.47
C SER A 5 -25.44 -10.39 24.17
N ARG A 6 -24.44 -9.51 24.28
CA ARG A 6 -23.53 -9.17 23.17
C ARG A 6 -22.78 -10.45 22.78
N LYS A 7 -23.13 -11.06 21.64
CA LYS A 7 -22.33 -12.15 21.04
C LYS A 7 -20.95 -11.60 20.68
N GLU A 8 -19.92 -12.00 21.41
CA GLU A 8 -18.53 -11.80 21.02
C GLU A 8 -18.33 -12.40 19.62
N LEU A 9 -17.98 -11.54 18.66
CA LEU A 9 -17.63 -11.96 17.31
C LEU A 9 -16.25 -12.62 17.35
N ILE A 10 -16.24 -13.95 17.25
CA ILE A 10 -15.00 -14.72 17.09
C ILE A 10 -14.42 -14.43 15.70
N THR A 11 -13.24 -13.81 15.65
CA THR A 11 -12.61 -13.30 14.40
C THR A 11 -11.35 -14.04 13.94
N ASP A 12 -10.79 -14.95 14.73
CA ASP A 12 -9.56 -15.67 14.42
C ASP A 12 -9.64 -17.16 14.77
N VAL A 13 -8.62 -17.93 14.36
CA VAL A 13 -8.56 -19.39 14.56
C VAL A 13 -8.54 -19.75 16.04
N GLU A 14 -7.77 -19.00 16.85
CA GLU A 14 -7.61 -19.24 18.28
C GLU A 14 -8.94 -19.06 19.03
N GLY A 15 -9.69 -18.01 18.73
CA GLY A 15 -11.03 -17.79 19.27
C GLY A 15 -12.03 -18.88 18.88
N VAL A 16 -11.91 -19.48 17.68
CA VAL A 16 -12.76 -20.62 17.29
C VAL A 16 -12.40 -21.87 18.10
N LEU A 17 -11.12 -22.13 18.32
CA LEU A 17 -10.65 -23.27 19.10
C LEU A 17 -11.00 -23.11 20.59
N ASN A 18 -10.83 -21.92 21.16
CA ASN A 18 -11.19 -21.62 22.55
C ASN A 18 -12.70 -21.75 22.77
N ALA A 19 -13.53 -21.32 21.82
CA ALA A 19 -14.98 -21.49 21.90
C ALA A 19 -15.43 -22.96 21.74
N LEU A 20 -14.69 -23.77 20.99
CA LEU A 20 -14.90 -25.22 20.92
C LEU A 20 -14.54 -25.89 22.25
N LEU A 21 -13.37 -25.58 22.82
CA LEU A 21 -12.93 -26.11 24.12
C LEU A 21 -13.87 -25.71 25.27
N ALA A 22 -14.39 -24.49 25.24
CA ALA A 22 -15.36 -24.00 26.22
C ALA A 22 -16.79 -24.56 26.01
N GLY A 23 -17.00 -25.49 25.07
CA GLY A 23 -18.31 -26.07 24.78
C GLY A 23 -19.31 -25.10 24.13
N LYS A 24 -18.87 -23.88 23.77
CA LYS A 24 -19.71 -22.85 23.13
C LYS A 24 -19.93 -23.13 21.64
N LEU A 25 -19.11 -23.96 21.02
CA LEU A 25 -19.24 -24.45 19.64
C LEU A 25 -19.19 -25.97 19.61
N THR A 26 -19.96 -26.57 18.72
CA THR A 26 -19.73 -27.98 18.33
C THR A 26 -18.59 -28.09 17.33
N VAL A 27 -17.99 -29.27 17.20
CA VAL A 27 -16.95 -29.55 16.20
C VAL A 27 -17.40 -29.17 14.78
N GLY A 28 -18.66 -29.47 14.43
CA GLY A 28 -19.23 -29.10 13.14
C GLY A 28 -19.36 -27.58 12.93
N GLN A 29 -19.71 -26.83 13.98
CA GLN A 29 -19.75 -25.36 13.93
C GLN A 29 -18.36 -24.74 13.84
N ALA A 30 -17.38 -25.28 14.58
CA ALA A 30 -15.98 -24.86 14.51
C ALA A 30 -15.41 -25.10 13.10
N LYS A 31 -15.64 -26.28 12.50
CA LYS A 31 -15.20 -26.60 11.13
C LYS A 31 -15.74 -25.61 10.09
N ARG A 32 -17.04 -25.27 10.17
CA ARG A 32 -17.64 -24.26 9.27
C ARG A 32 -17.07 -22.86 9.48
N LYS A 33 -16.83 -22.44 10.72
CA LYS A 33 -16.20 -21.15 11.02
C LYS A 33 -14.76 -21.08 10.52
N LEU A 34 -13.97 -22.13 10.72
CA LEU A 34 -12.60 -22.21 10.20
C LEU A 34 -12.59 -22.20 8.66
N ALA A 35 -13.50 -22.93 8.02
CA ALA A 35 -13.65 -22.89 6.56
C ALA A 35 -14.02 -21.48 6.08
N ALA A 36 -14.96 -20.79 6.72
CA ALA A 36 -15.31 -19.42 6.39
C ALA A 36 -14.15 -18.42 6.60
N LEU A 37 -13.36 -18.59 7.68
CA LEU A 37 -12.15 -17.78 7.93
C LEU A 37 -11.08 -18.03 6.85
N ASN A 38 -10.89 -19.28 6.43
CA ASN A 38 -9.98 -19.62 5.33
C ASN A 38 -10.46 -19.06 3.99
N ILE A 39 -11.75 -19.20 3.67
CA ILE A 39 -12.33 -18.64 2.45
C ILE A 39 -12.20 -17.11 2.46
N LYS A 40 -12.44 -16.46 3.59
CA LYS A 40 -12.24 -15.01 3.73
C LYS A 40 -10.77 -14.64 3.50
N ARG A 41 -9.83 -15.33 4.13
CA ARG A 41 -8.39 -15.09 3.98
C ARG A 41 -7.90 -15.32 2.54
N ILE A 42 -8.38 -16.38 1.89
CA ILE A 42 -8.09 -16.68 0.49
C ILE A 42 -8.77 -15.66 -0.42
N GLY A 43 -10.01 -15.28 -0.15
CA GLY A 43 -10.74 -14.26 -0.93
C GLY A 43 -10.09 -12.88 -0.83
N ASP A 44 -9.59 -12.51 0.35
CA ASP A 44 -8.87 -11.25 0.56
C ASP A 44 -7.50 -11.26 -0.17
N LEU A 45 -6.82 -12.41 -0.26
CA LEU A 45 -5.60 -12.59 -1.05
C LEU A 45 -5.86 -12.72 -2.57
N ALA A 46 -6.91 -13.40 -2.97
CA ALA A 46 -7.30 -13.64 -4.36
C ALA A 46 -7.90 -12.40 -5.03
N ARG A 47 -8.32 -11.41 -4.23
CA ARG A 47 -8.68 -10.07 -4.73
C ARG A 47 -7.48 -9.24 -5.15
N LEU A 48 -6.26 -9.63 -4.77
CA LEU A 48 -5.05 -8.98 -5.24
C LEU A 48 -4.80 -9.40 -6.69
N ASP A 49 -4.76 -8.44 -7.59
CA ASP A 49 -4.42 -8.61 -9.00
C ASP A 49 -2.91 -8.71 -9.16
N VAL A 50 -2.34 -9.81 -8.65
CA VAL A 50 -0.90 -10.09 -8.71
C VAL A 50 -0.37 -10.19 -10.14
N GLU A 51 -1.25 -10.52 -11.09
CA GLU A 51 -0.93 -10.60 -12.52
C GLU A 51 -0.94 -9.25 -13.23
N ARG A 52 -1.34 -8.17 -12.55
CA ARG A 52 -1.36 -6.81 -13.12
C ARG A 52 0.00 -6.43 -13.69
N ILE A 53 1.08 -6.80 -12.99
CA ILE A 53 2.44 -6.52 -13.46
C ILE A 53 2.77 -7.22 -14.78
N HIS A 54 2.28 -8.45 -14.99
CA HIS A 54 2.51 -9.17 -16.25
C HIS A 54 1.66 -8.61 -17.40
N ARG A 55 0.46 -8.09 -17.12
CA ARG A 55 -0.43 -7.55 -18.15
C ARG A 55 -0.08 -6.13 -18.59
N ILE A 56 0.35 -5.27 -17.66
CA ILE A 56 0.56 -3.83 -17.94
C ILE A 56 1.92 -3.29 -17.48
N GLY A 57 2.78 -4.13 -16.89
CA GLY A 57 4.11 -3.73 -16.42
C GLY A 57 4.11 -2.86 -15.15
N ILE A 58 2.98 -2.82 -14.42
CA ILE A 58 2.79 -2.03 -13.20
C ILE A 58 2.06 -2.90 -12.17
N PRO A 59 2.58 -3.10 -10.95
CA PRO A 59 1.89 -3.88 -9.93
C PRO A 59 0.74 -3.11 -9.30
N GLU A 60 -0.10 -3.84 -8.57
CA GLU A 60 -1.18 -3.25 -7.82
C GLU A 60 -0.67 -2.38 -6.65
N VAL A 61 -1.35 -1.25 -6.44
CA VAL A 61 -1.08 -0.31 -5.34
C VAL A 61 -2.11 -0.53 -4.23
N VAL A 62 -1.64 -0.63 -2.99
CA VAL A 62 -2.50 -0.84 -1.82
C VAL A 62 -2.87 0.52 -1.19
N LEU A 63 -4.11 0.96 -1.39
CA LEU A 63 -4.66 2.07 -0.61
C LEU A 63 -4.86 1.63 0.85
N ALA A 64 -4.17 2.25 1.82
CA ALA A 64 -4.24 1.89 3.24
C ALA A 64 -5.31 2.67 4.03
N GLU A 65 -5.74 3.83 3.54
CA GLU A 65 -6.70 4.68 4.24
C GLU A 65 -8.02 3.94 4.51
N GLY A 66 -8.47 3.98 5.77
CA GLY A 66 -9.68 3.30 6.22
C GLY A 66 -9.59 1.76 6.28
N LYS A 67 -8.44 1.16 5.96
CA LYS A 67 -8.24 -0.29 6.05
C LYS A 67 -7.61 -0.71 7.37
N ASN A 68 -7.85 -1.97 7.73
CA ASN A 68 -7.21 -2.61 8.87
C ASN A 68 -5.69 -2.78 8.60
N PRO A 69 -4.82 -2.38 9.53
CA PRO A 69 -3.37 -2.44 9.34
C PRO A 69 -2.79 -3.84 9.07
N GLU A 70 -3.31 -4.89 9.71
CA GLU A 70 -2.87 -6.27 9.48
C GLU A 70 -3.22 -6.75 8.06
N THR A 71 -4.38 -6.34 7.53
CA THR A 71 -4.77 -6.67 6.15
C THR A 71 -3.85 -5.98 5.14
N VAL A 72 -3.51 -4.71 5.36
CA VAL A 72 -2.60 -3.96 4.49
C VAL A 72 -1.20 -4.55 4.51
N ALA A 73 -0.68 -4.91 5.68
CA ALA A 73 0.64 -5.53 5.81
C ALA A 73 0.72 -6.85 5.02
N LYS A 74 -0.26 -7.73 5.19
CA LYS A 74 -0.33 -9.00 4.44
C LYS A 74 -0.41 -8.78 2.94
N ALA A 75 -1.22 -7.81 2.48
CA ALA A 75 -1.35 -7.48 1.06
C ALA A 75 -0.03 -6.96 0.48
N ALA A 76 0.64 -6.03 1.16
CA ALA A 76 1.92 -5.48 0.73
C ALA A 76 3.00 -6.56 0.64
N VAL A 77 3.13 -7.42 1.67
CA VAL A 77 4.11 -8.51 1.69
C VAL A 77 3.80 -9.54 0.60
N ALA A 78 2.54 -9.89 0.38
CA ALA A 78 2.14 -10.83 -0.68
C ALA A 78 2.46 -10.27 -2.08
N LEU A 79 2.07 -9.02 -2.37
CA LEU A 79 2.34 -8.36 -3.64
C LEU A 79 3.84 -8.25 -3.92
N ALA A 80 4.63 -7.82 -2.93
CA ALA A 80 6.07 -7.72 -3.05
C ALA A 80 6.73 -9.09 -3.25
N SER A 81 6.23 -10.14 -2.60
CA SER A 81 6.75 -11.50 -2.75
C SER A 81 6.54 -12.06 -4.16
N THR A 82 5.41 -11.73 -4.80
CA THR A 82 5.09 -12.21 -6.15
C THR A 82 5.71 -11.33 -7.24
N SER A 83 5.63 -10.01 -7.10
CA SER A 83 6.01 -9.05 -8.15
C SER A 83 7.42 -8.46 -7.98
N GLY A 84 8.08 -8.76 -6.86
CA GLY A 84 9.36 -8.16 -6.47
C GLY A 84 9.23 -6.84 -5.70
N TYR A 85 8.09 -6.13 -5.82
CA TYR A 85 7.80 -4.93 -5.04
C TYR A 85 6.30 -4.66 -4.89
N SER A 86 5.95 -3.76 -3.97
CA SER A 86 4.60 -3.22 -3.78
C SER A 86 4.67 -1.77 -3.30
N LEU A 87 3.61 -1.01 -3.57
CA LEU A 87 3.42 0.35 -3.07
C LEU A 87 2.16 0.39 -2.21
N VAL A 88 2.29 0.96 -1.02
CA VAL A 88 1.17 1.27 -0.13
C VAL A 88 1.04 2.79 -0.04
N THR A 89 -0.15 3.34 -0.28
CA THR A 89 -0.41 4.78 -0.20
C THR A 89 -1.30 5.14 1.00
N ARG A 90 -1.19 6.39 1.47
CA ARG A 90 -1.93 6.93 2.62
C ARG A 90 -1.77 6.08 3.89
N ALA A 91 -0.62 5.48 4.08
CA ALA A 91 -0.27 4.69 5.25
C ALA A 91 -0.27 5.53 6.55
N SER A 92 -0.52 4.85 7.66
CA SER A 92 -0.30 5.37 9.01
C SER A 92 0.96 4.76 9.62
N LYS A 93 1.40 5.24 10.78
CA LYS A 93 2.53 4.67 11.50
C LYS A 93 2.30 3.19 11.88
N GLU A 94 1.05 2.82 12.17
CA GLU A 94 0.68 1.44 12.51
C GLU A 94 0.82 0.52 11.29
N HIS A 95 0.38 0.97 10.11
CA HIS A 95 0.59 0.26 8.85
C HIS A 95 2.08 -0.03 8.62
N LEU A 96 2.93 0.99 8.71
CA LEU A 96 4.37 0.86 8.52
C LEU A 96 4.97 -0.15 9.50
N LYS A 97 4.62 -0.06 10.79
CA LYS A 97 5.14 -0.95 11.83
C LYS A 97 4.80 -2.41 11.56
N LEU A 98 3.57 -2.70 11.12
CA LEU A 98 3.15 -4.07 10.81
C LEU A 98 3.79 -4.59 9.51
N ILE A 99 3.90 -3.76 8.48
CA ILE A 99 4.64 -4.10 7.26
C ILE A 99 6.08 -4.50 7.61
N GLN A 100 6.79 -3.69 8.39
CA GLN A 100 8.16 -3.99 8.82
C GLN A 100 8.26 -5.26 9.66
N LYS A 101 7.27 -5.54 10.51
CA LYS A 101 7.22 -6.73 11.36
C LYS A 101 7.02 -8.02 10.55
N GLU A 102 6.19 -7.99 9.52
CA GLU A 102 5.86 -9.16 8.70
C GLU A 102 6.89 -9.42 7.57
N LEU A 103 7.79 -8.47 7.33
CA LEU A 103 8.72 -8.53 6.21
C LEU A 103 9.88 -9.51 6.44
N ARG A 104 10.25 -10.23 5.38
CA ARG A 104 11.42 -11.11 5.36
C ARG A 104 12.73 -10.31 5.17
N LYS A 105 13.86 -10.90 5.57
CA LYS A 105 15.20 -10.27 5.52
C LYS A 105 15.71 -9.96 4.11
N ASP A 106 15.16 -10.59 3.07
CA ASP A 106 15.50 -10.39 1.67
C ASP A 106 14.77 -9.20 1.01
N PHE A 107 13.95 -8.48 1.78
CA PHE A 107 13.26 -7.29 1.36
C PHE A 107 13.71 -6.06 2.17
N GLU A 108 13.35 -4.89 1.67
CA GLU A 108 13.56 -3.60 2.31
C GLU A 108 12.32 -2.73 2.19
N VAL A 109 12.23 -1.74 3.08
CA VAL A 109 11.12 -0.80 3.19
C VAL A 109 11.65 0.61 3.06
N GLU A 110 11.06 1.37 2.15
CA GLU A 110 11.24 2.81 2.04
C GLU A 110 9.93 3.50 2.43
N HIS A 111 10.01 4.49 3.31
CA HIS A 111 8.84 5.22 3.80
C HIS A 111 9.02 6.72 3.56
N ASN A 112 8.09 7.31 2.81
CA ASN A 112 8.00 8.74 2.64
C ASN A 112 6.90 9.29 3.56
N SER A 113 7.31 9.99 4.61
CA SER A 113 6.40 10.52 5.63
C SER A 113 5.52 11.67 5.13
N LYS A 114 5.97 12.44 4.13
CA LYS A 114 5.18 13.52 3.51
C LYS A 114 4.07 12.94 2.65
N ALA A 115 4.40 11.96 1.81
CA ALA A 115 3.45 11.26 0.95
C ALA A 115 2.57 10.26 1.70
N ARG A 116 2.96 9.87 2.93
CA ARG A 116 2.39 8.70 3.63
C ARG A 116 2.45 7.43 2.77
N THR A 117 3.54 7.24 2.03
CA THR A 117 3.73 6.06 1.18
C THR A 117 4.77 5.11 1.77
N VAL A 118 4.57 3.81 1.54
CA VAL A 118 5.50 2.75 1.91
C VAL A 118 5.78 1.91 0.67
N VAL A 119 7.03 1.89 0.23
CA VAL A 119 7.50 1.00 -0.83
C VAL A 119 8.15 -0.20 -0.16
N VAL A 120 7.66 -1.40 -0.49
CA VAL A 120 8.28 -2.66 -0.07
C VAL A 120 8.88 -3.28 -1.31
N ARG A 121 10.19 -3.55 -1.32
CA ARG A 121 10.85 -4.18 -2.47
C ARG A 121 11.83 -5.25 -2.06
N LYS A 122 12.03 -6.24 -2.93
CA LYS A 122 13.09 -7.23 -2.79
C LYS A 122 14.43 -6.53 -2.94
N LYS A 123 15.42 -6.92 -2.13
CA LYS A 123 16.78 -6.38 -2.26
C LYS A 123 17.30 -6.62 -3.67
N ASN A 124 17.97 -5.62 -4.22
CA ASN A 124 18.46 -5.59 -5.61
C ASN A 124 17.37 -5.67 -6.68
N HIS A 125 16.09 -5.43 -6.33
CA HIS A 125 15.05 -5.28 -7.35
C HIS A 125 15.36 -4.03 -8.19
N LEU A 126 15.48 -4.22 -9.50
CA LEU A 126 15.65 -3.16 -10.46
C LEU A 126 14.29 -2.81 -11.05
N PHE A 127 13.86 -1.58 -10.83
CA PHE A 127 12.68 -1.06 -11.51
C PHE A 127 13.00 -0.91 -13.01
N PRO A 128 12.03 -1.17 -13.90
CA PRO A 128 12.18 -0.86 -15.32
C PRO A 128 12.56 0.62 -15.49
N THR A 129 13.39 0.95 -16.46
CA THR A 129 13.65 2.36 -16.80
C THR A 129 12.69 2.76 -17.90
N ARG A 130 11.80 3.72 -17.62
CA ARG A 130 10.80 4.21 -18.58
C ARG A 130 11.22 5.58 -19.13
N GLY A 131 10.67 6.64 -18.56
CA GLY A 131 10.91 8.01 -19.00
C GLY A 131 10.98 8.97 -17.83
N LYS A 132 10.88 10.28 -18.13
CA LYS A 132 10.89 11.34 -17.13
C LYS A 132 9.50 11.92 -16.92
N ILE A 133 9.14 12.20 -15.67
CA ILE A 133 7.89 12.87 -15.30
C ILE A 133 8.23 14.11 -14.47
N GLY A 134 7.63 15.24 -14.82
CA GLY A 134 7.64 16.44 -13.99
C GLY A 134 6.45 16.47 -13.05
N VAL A 135 6.68 16.70 -11.76
CA VAL A 135 5.62 16.92 -10.76
C VAL A 135 5.76 18.34 -10.22
N LEU A 136 4.71 19.13 -10.45
CA LEU A 136 4.61 20.52 -10.04
C LEU A 136 3.48 20.68 -9.02
N ALA A 137 3.74 21.40 -7.93
CA ALA A 137 2.75 21.68 -6.89
C ALA A 137 2.66 23.19 -6.65
N ALA A 138 1.45 23.76 -6.68
CA ALA A 138 1.26 25.20 -6.61
C ALA A 138 1.55 25.74 -5.21
N GLY A 139 1.08 25.06 -4.17
CA GLY A 139 1.28 25.46 -2.78
C GLY A 139 1.78 24.33 -1.88
N THR A 140 2.25 24.72 -0.68
CA THR A 140 2.73 23.78 0.34
C THR A 140 1.69 22.73 0.76
N ALA A 141 0.39 23.08 0.71
CA ALA A 141 -0.69 22.14 1.04
C ALA A 141 -0.80 20.97 0.04
N ASP A 142 -0.32 21.15 -1.19
CA ASP A 142 -0.36 20.14 -2.24
C ASP A 142 0.82 19.15 -2.15
N VAL A 143 1.87 19.49 -1.39
CA VAL A 143 3.12 18.71 -1.29
C VAL A 143 2.89 17.24 -0.92
N PRO A 144 2.03 16.87 0.05
CA PRO A 144 1.74 15.47 0.34
C PRO A 144 1.22 14.69 -0.87
N VAL A 145 0.33 15.29 -1.65
CA VAL A 145 -0.27 14.67 -2.85
C VAL A 145 0.76 14.60 -3.98
N ALA A 146 1.54 15.66 -4.16
CA ALA A 146 2.60 15.70 -5.16
C ALA A 146 3.72 14.67 -4.88
N GLU A 147 4.08 14.47 -3.61
CA GLU A 147 5.03 13.42 -3.20
C GLU A 147 4.43 12.01 -3.38
N GLU A 148 3.13 11.79 -3.14
CA GLU A 148 2.47 10.50 -3.44
C GLU A 148 2.52 10.20 -4.95
N ALA A 149 2.27 11.21 -5.79
CA ALA A 149 2.38 11.07 -7.25
C ALA A 149 3.82 10.77 -7.69
N ALA A 150 4.80 11.45 -7.09
CA ALA A 150 6.21 11.24 -7.38
C ALA A 150 6.65 9.81 -7.04
N VAL A 151 6.38 9.33 -5.81
CA VAL A 151 6.72 7.96 -5.41
C VAL A 151 6.02 6.93 -6.28
N SER A 152 4.77 7.18 -6.67
CA SER A 152 4.04 6.30 -7.58
C SER A 152 4.72 6.18 -8.95
N ALA A 153 5.15 7.31 -9.51
CA ALA A 153 5.87 7.34 -10.78
C ALA A 153 7.27 6.70 -10.70
N GLU A 154 8.01 6.95 -9.62
CA GLU A 154 9.33 6.34 -9.35
C GLU A 154 9.22 4.81 -9.29
N VAL A 155 8.22 4.29 -8.56
CA VAL A 155 7.94 2.86 -8.45
C VAL A 155 7.51 2.24 -9.80
N MET A 156 6.90 3.02 -10.70
CA MET A 156 6.57 2.60 -12.06
C MET A 156 7.77 2.63 -13.02
N GLY A 157 8.93 3.12 -12.57
CA GLY A 157 10.15 3.15 -13.36
C GLY A 157 10.48 4.49 -14.02
N CYS A 158 9.81 5.56 -13.64
CA CYS A 158 10.08 6.90 -14.16
C CYS A 158 11.09 7.65 -13.27
N GLU A 159 11.96 8.43 -13.89
CA GLU A 159 12.71 9.46 -13.19
C GLU A 159 11.78 10.66 -12.96
N VAL A 160 11.70 11.15 -11.71
CA VAL A 160 10.76 12.21 -11.35
C VAL A 160 11.49 13.50 -10.99
N LEU A 161 11.19 14.55 -11.75
CA LEU A 161 11.63 15.92 -11.46
C LEU A 161 10.54 16.61 -10.65
N LYS A 162 10.92 17.20 -9.53
CA LYS A 162 9.98 17.76 -8.55
C LYS A 162 10.20 19.25 -8.38
N ALA A 163 9.14 20.04 -8.42
CA ALA A 163 9.17 21.44 -8.01
C ALA A 163 7.87 21.83 -7.32
N TYR A 164 7.98 22.35 -6.10
CA TYR A 164 6.85 22.61 -5.22
C TYR A 164 6.78 24.07 -4.82
N ASP A 165 5.58 24.52 -4.44
CA ASP A 165 5.28 25.91 -4.08
C ASP A 165 5.59 26.92 -5.20
N VAL A 166 5.31 26.52 -6.44
CA VAL A 166 5.65 27.30 -7.65
C VAL A 166 4.50 28.20 -8.14
N GLY A 167 3.32 28.18 -7.50
CA GLY A 167 2.11 28.81 -8.04
C GLY A 167 1.44 29.85 -7.14
N VAL A 168 1.46 29.68 -5.81
CA VAL A 168 0.63 30.50 -4.89
C VAL A 168 1.07 31.97 -4.82
N ALA A 169 2.38 32.24 -4.86
CA ALA A 169 2.93 33.59 -4.77
C ALA A 169 3.19 34.26 -6.15
N GLY A 170 2.65 33.69 -7.23
CA GLY A 170 2.70 34.23 -8.59
C GLY A 170 3.29 33.27 -9.61
N ILE A 171 2.68 33.22 -10.80
CA ILE A 171 2.99 32.30 -11.90
C ILE A 171 4.44 32.38 -12.39
N HIS A 172 5.14 33.48 -12.12
CA HIS A 172 6.53 33.66 -12.52
C HIS A 172 7.47 32.59 -11.93
N ARG A 173 7.15 32.02 -10.76
CA ARG A 173 7.92 30.95 -10.11
C ARG A 173 7.82 29.60 -10.83
N LEU A 174 6.85 29.44 -11.72
CA LEU A 174 6.65 28.22 -12.51
C LEU A 174 7.64 28.11 -13.67
N PHE A 175 8.04 29.24 -14.26
CA PHE A 175 8.76 29.22 -15.54
C PHE A 175 10.13 28.56 -15.45
N GLU A 176 10.89 28.81 -14.38
CA GLU A 176 12.23 28.23 -14.23
C GLU A 176 12.19 26.70 -14.02
N PRO A 177 11.36 26.15 -13.10
CA PRO A 177 11.15 24.70 -13.03
C PRO A 177 10.63 24.07 -14.31
N LEU A 178 9.68 24.73 -15.00
CA LEU A 178 9.11 24.20 -16.24
C LEU A 178 10.16 24.16 -17.35
N LYS A 179 10.95 25.23 -17.50
CA LYS A 179 12.07 25.28 -18.43
C LYS A 179 13.07 24.16 -18.13
N HIS A 180 13.46 23.99 -16.87
CA HIS A 180 14.36 22.90 -16.47
C HIS A 180 13.80 21.52 -16.82
N MET A 181 12.51 21.27 -16.59
CA MET A 181 11.88 19.99 -16.94
C MET A 181 11.90 19.73 -18.45
N VAL A 182 11.61 20.74 -19.26
CA VAL A 182 11.66 20.64 -20.74
C VAL A 182 13.09 20.40 -21.21
N GLU A 183 14.08 21.12 -20.67
CA GLU A 183 15.51 20.91 -20.98
C GLU A 183 15.98 19.50 -20.60
N GLN A 184 15.38 18.91 -19.58
CA GLN A 184 15.65 17.53 -19.16
C GLN A 184 14.91 16.48 -20.00
N GLY A 185 14.06 16.87 -20.95
CA GLY A 185 13.33 15.97 -21.84
C GLY A 185 12.00 15.45 -21.26
N VAL A 186 11.44 16.11 -20.26
CA VAL A 186 10.04 15.88 -19.86
C VAL A 186 9.13 16.46 -20.94
N ALA A 187 8.22 15.65 -21.47
CA ALA A 187 7.23 16.12 -22.44
C ALA A 187 6.27 17.13 -21.78
N ALA A 188 6.06 18.26 -22.45
CA ALA A 188 5.12 19.31 -22.04
C ALA A 188 3.69 18.99 -22.49
#